data_AF-A0A2W5NC66-F1
#
_entry.id   AF-A0A2W5NC66-F1
#
_cell.length_a   1.000
_cell.length_b   1.000
_cell.length_c   1.000
_cell.angle_alpha   90.00
_cell.angle_beta   90.00
_cell.angle_gamma   90.00
#
_symmetry.space_group_name_H-M   'P 1'
#
loop_
_entity.id
_entity.type
_entity.pdbx_description
1 polymer ?
#
loop_
_entity_poly.entity_id
_entity_poly.type
_entity_poly.pdbx_seq_one_letter_code
_entity_poly.pdbx_strand_id
1 'polypeptide(L)' 'MTQINVNTATSEELDAVPQLKGHGFEIVRYRKDRGKFTALRQLEEVPGMAGNADGLDDLLTL' A
#
# COMPACT_ATOMS: atom_id res chain seq x y z
N MET A 1 14.51 4.93 -8.75
CA MET A 1 13.09 4.68 -9.11
C MET A 1 12.25 5.72 -8.40
N THR A 2 11.13 6.14 -8.97
CA THR A 2 10.21 7.07 -8.30
C THR A 2 9.27 6.26 -7.42
N GLN A 3 9.22 6.57 -6.12
CA GLN A 3 8.30 5.91 -5.19
C GLN A 3 6.84 6.26 -5.52
N ILE A 4 5.93 5.34 -5.21
CA ILE A 4 4.49 5.52 -5.36
C ILE A 4 3.89 5.96 -4.03
N ASN A 5 3.08 7.03 -4.04
CA ASN A 5 2.40 7.49 -2.83
C ASN A 5 1.20 6.59 -2.50
N VAL A 6 1.26 5.88 -1.38
CA VAL A 6 0.26 4.89 -0.95
C VAL A 6 -1.08 5.51 -0.55
N ASN A 7 -1.12 6.81 -0.27
CA ASN A 7 -2.35 7.53 0.08
C ASN A 7 -3.09 8.12 -1.13
N THR A 8 -2.41 8.28 -2.27
CA THR A 8 -3.01 8.88 -3.48
C THR A 8 -3.07 7.93 -4.67
N ALA A 9 -2.18 6.94 -4.76
CA ALA A 9 -2.12 6.00 -5.89
C ALA A 9 -3.44 5.23 -6.06
N THR A 10 -3.79 4.95 -7.30
CA THR A 10 -4.90 4.08 -7.69
C THR A 10 -4.60 2.62 -7.33
N SER A 11 -5.63 1.76 -7.30
CA SER A 11 -5.43 0.33 -7.10
C SER A 11 -4.58 -0.29 -8.21
N GLU A 12 -4.72 0.19 -9.44
CA GLU A 12 -3.96 -0.27 -10.61
C GLU A 12 -2.47 0.10 -10.52
N GLU A 13 -2.15 1.32 -10.07
CA GLU A 13 -0.76 1.75 -9.82
C GLU A 13 -0.13 0.96 -8.66
N LEU A 14 -0.90 0.63 -7.62
CA LEU A 14 -0.43 -0.22 -6.53
C LEU A 14 -0.21 -1.66 -7.01
N ASP A 15 -1.13 -2.23 -7.80
CA ASP A 15 -0.99 -3.59 -8.35
C ASP A 15 0.16 -3.72 -9.37
N ALA A 16 0.63 -2.61 -9.94
CA ALA A 16 1.83 -2.58 -10.77
C ALA A 16 3.13 -2.81 -9.96
N VAL A 17 3.08 -2.65 -8.64
CA VAL A 17 4.18 -3.01 -7.74
C VAL A 17 4.14 -4.52 -7.51
N PRO A 18 5.17 -5.31 -7.90
CA PRO A 18 5.14 -6.77 -7.80
C PRO A 18 4.80 -7.30 -6.40
N GLN A 19 5.27 -6.62 -5.36
CA GLN A 19 5.03 -6.95 -3.95
C GLN A 19 3.59 -6.67 -3.49
N LEU A 20 2.86 -5.79 -4.17
CA LEU A 20 1.48 -5.42 -3.84
C LEU A 20 0.46 -6.01 -4.81
N LYS A 21 0.90 -6.77 -5.82
CA LYS A 21 0.03 -7.27 -6.88
C LYS A 21 -1.12 -8.11 -6.31
N GLY A 22 -2.34 -7.64 -6.51
CA GLY A 22 -3.57 -8.25 -6.01
C GLY A 22 -4.09 -7.64 -4.71
N HIS A 23 -3.36 -6.66 -4.13
CA HIS A 23 -3.71 -5.98 -2.89
C HIS A 23 -4.10 -4.51 -3.09
N GLY A 24 -3.89 -3.94 -4.28
CA GLY A 24 -4.15 -2.52 -4.54
C GLY A 24 -5.59 -2.08 -4.20
N PHE A 25 -6.58 -2.93 -4.50
CA PHE A 25 -7.98 -2.67 -4.15
C PHE A 25 -8.19 -2.57 -2.64
N GLU A 26 -7.67 -3.53 -1.86
CA GLU A 26 -7.84 -3.56 -0.40
C GLU A 26 -7.10 -2.39 0.28
N ILE A 27 -5.94 -1.98 -0.23
CA ILE A 27 -5.21 -0.80 0.28
C ILE A 27 -6.04 0.48 0.08
N VAL A 28 -6.60 0.68 -1.11
CA VAL A 28 -7.45 1.85 -1.42
C VAL A 28 -8.72 1.85 -0.56
N ARG A 29 -9.34 0.69 -0.39
CA ARG A 29 -10.52 0.53 0.47
C ARG A 29 -10.18 0.83 1.92
N TYR A 30 -9.08 0.27 2.43
CA TYR A 30 -8.61 0.48 3.81
C TYR A 30 -8.43 1.97 4.12
N ARG A 31 -7.69 2.71 3.28
CA ARG A 31 -7.45 4.14 3.52
C ARG A 31 -8.70 5.02 3.37
N LYS A 32 -9.69 4.58 2.59
CA LYS A 32 -11.00 5.25 2.50
C LYS A 32 -11.82 5.05 3.77
N ASP A 33 -11.80 3.85 4.33
CA ASP A 33 -12.61 3.47 5.50
C ASP A 33 -11.96 3.91 6.83
N ARG A 34 -10.62 3.88 6.90
CA ARG A 34 -9.84 4.09 8.13
C ARG A 34 -9.07 5.41 8.15
N GLY A 35 -8.99 6.11 7.02
CA GLY A 35 -8.17 7.30 6.85
C GLY A 35 -6.78 6.98 6.29
N LYS A 36 -6.01 8.04 6.01
CA LYS A 36 -4.68 7.93 5.39
C LYS A 36 -3.70 7.14 6.27
N PHE A 37 -2.81 6.42 5.62
CA PHE A 37 -1.64 5.81 6.25
C PHE A 37 -0.69 6.92 6.72
N THR A 38 -0.13 6.73 7.92
CA THR A 38 0.87 7.61 8.55
C THR A 38 2.21 6.90 8.77
N ALA A 39 2.25 5.59 8.54
CA ALA A 39 3.45 4.77 8.49
C ALA A 39 3.23 3.56 7.57
N LEU A 40 4.24 3.17 6.78
CA LEU A 40 4.10 2.05 5.83
C LEU A 40 3.79 0.72 6.51
N ARG A 41 4.26 0.52 7.76
CA ARG A 41 3.91 -0.66 8.58
C ARG A 41 2.40 -0.87 8.77
N GLN A 42 1.58 0.18 8.65
CA GLN A 42 0.13 0.07 8.75
C GLN A 42 -0.48 -0.70 7.58
N LEU A 43 0.28 -0.95 6.50
CA LEU A 43 -0.14 -1.89 5.45
C LEU A 43 -0.35 -3.31 5.99
N GLU A 44 0.28 -3.70 7.09
CA GLU A 44 0.03 -5.01 7.73
C GLU A 44 -1.40 -5.15 8.29
N GLU A 45 -2.09 -4.02 8.52
CA GLU A 45 -3.49 -4.00 8.95
C GLU A 45 -4.46 -4.20 7.77
N VAL A 46 -3.97 -4.12 6.53
CA VAL A 46 -4.76 -4.38 5.32
C VAL A 46 -4.94 -5.91 5.18
N PRO A 47 -6.18 -6.39 4.95
CA PRO A 47 -6.43 -7.82 4.75
C PRO A 47 -5.50 -8.43 3.68
N GLY A 48 -4.77 -9.49 4.06
CA GLY A 48 -3.84 -10.20 3.18
C GLY A 48 -2.42 -9.61 3.11
N MET A 49 -2.12 -8.54 3.84
CA MET A 49 -0.81 -7.88 3.85
C MET A 49 0.00 -8.11 5.14
N ALA A 50 -0.50 -8.93 6.07
CA ALA A 50 0.21 -9.24 7.31
C ALA A 50 1.61 -9.83 7.04
N GLY A 51 2.65 -9.18 7.54
CA GLY A 51 4.05 -9.57 7.33
C GLY A 51 4.64 -9.18 5.98
N ASN A 52 3.92 -8.43 5.14
CA ASN A 52 4.37 -8.01 3.79
C ASN A 52 4.75 -6.52 3.72
N ALA A 53 4.96 -5.85 4.85
CA ALA A 53 5.32 -4.42 4.86
C ALA A 53 6.83 -4.15 4.73
N ASP A 54 7.67 -5.14 5.06
CA ASP A 54 9.13 -5.00 5.01
C ASP A 54 9.64 -4.80 3.58
N GLY A 55 10.53 -3.82 3.38
CA GLY A 55 11.13 -3.50 2.07
C GLY A 55 10.23 -2.71 1.12
N LEU A 56 9.03 -2.33 1.55
CA LEU A 56 8.16 -1.43 0.76
C LEU A 56 8.63 0.02 0.81
N ASP A 57 9.51 0.39 1.74
CA ASP A 57 10.06 1.74 1.89
C ASP A 57 10.92 2.17 0.70
N ASP A 58 11.51 1.26 -0.07
CA ASP A 58 12.20 1.60 -1.32
C ASP A 58 11.24 1.86 -2.50
N LEU A 59 9.98 1.44 -2.36
CA LEU A 59 8.97 1.42 -3.44
C LEU A 59 7.84 2.43 -3.20
N LEU A 60 7.54 2.73 -1.94
CA LEU A 60 6.37 3.50 -1.51
C LEU A 60 6.75 4.71 -0.68
N THR A 61 5.85 5.68 -0.69
CA THR A 61 5.86 6.85 0.19
C THR A 61 4.45 7.10 0.75
N LEU A 62 4.32 7.96 1.77
CA LEU A 62 3.06 8.30 2.43
C LEU A 62 2.38 9.50 1.77
#